data_AF-A0A9D7BBU8-F1
#
_entry.id   AF-A0A9D7BBU8-F1
#
_cell.length_a   1.000
_cell.length_b   1.000
_cell.length_c   1.000
_cell.angle_alpha   90.00
_cell.angle_beta   90.00
_cell.angle_gamma   90.00
#
_symmetry.space_group_name_H-M   'P 1'
#
loop_
_entity.id
_entity.type
_entity.pdbx_description
1 polymer ?
#
loop_
_entity_poly.entity_id
_entity_poly.type
_entity_poly.pdbx_seq_one_letter_code
_entity_poly.pdbx_strand_id
1 'polypeptide(L)'
;MADHGDFTMDYHNGEDGMRQNFIVRERPNGEGPLEVHLAYEGNLTAADKGGNAIVFCTPAEVRQGAAPAVWYKDLHVWDAEWRRWKPPSPCWRGMGCANYKRMRKAVYPVTVDPPGTAAIRS
;
A
#
# COMPACT_ATOMS: atom_id res chain seq x y z
N MET A 1 -10.66 -3.51 -11.98
CA MET A 1 -10.09 -2.15 -12.07
C MET A 1 -11.14 -1.12 -11.70
N ALA A 2 -10.83 -0.18 -10.81
CA ALA A 2 -11.70 0.92 -10.37
C ALA A 2 -11.01 2.26 -10.65
N ASP A 3 -11.74 3.23 -11.24
CA ASP A 3 -11.20 4.53 -11.62
C ASP A 3 -11.60 5.62 -10.61
N HIS A 4 -10.61 6.39 -10.15
CA HIS A 4 -10.78 7.48 -9.18
C HIS A 4 -10.34 8.85 -9.74
N GLY A 5 -10.22 8.98 -11.07
CA GLY A 5 -9.81 10.21 -11.75
C GLY A 5 -8.28 10.34 -11.82
N ASP A 6 -7.64 10.68 -10.72
CA ASP A 6 -6.18 10.91 -10.68
C ASP A 6 -5.38 9.60 -10.66
N PHE A 7 -6.01 8.52 -10.21
CA PHE A 7 -5.42 7.19 -10.17
C PHE A 7 -6.46 6.11 -10.44
N THR A 8 -5.95 4.91 -10.75
CA THR A 8 -6.74 3.70 -10.91
C THR A 8 -6.33 2.69 -9.85
N MET A 9 -7.27 1.92 -9.33
CA MET A 9 -7.02 0.79 -8.47
C MET A 9 -7.19 -0.51 -9.25
N ASP A 10 -6.20 -1.38 -9.18
CA ASP A 10 -6.25 -2.71 -9.77
C ASP A 10 -6.09 -3.78 -8.69
N TYR A 11 -6.88 -4.85 -8.81
CA TYR A 11 -6.96 -5.92 -7.82
C TYR A 11 -6.60 -7.23 -8.48
N HIS A 12 -5.60 -7.93 -7.93
CA HIS A 12 -5.17 -9.23 -8.41
C HIS A 12 -5.19 -10.23 -7.26
N ASN A 13 -6.13 -11.18 -7.32
CA ASN A 13 -6.21 -12.29 -6.38
C ASN A 13 -5.37 -13.45 -6.91
N GLY A 14 -4.36 -13.87 -6.16
CA GLY A 14 -3.56 -15.06 -6.44
C GLY A 14 -3.45 -15.97 -5.21
N GLU A 15 -2.71 -17.07 -5.35
CA GLU A 15 -2.42 -17.98 -4.24
C GLU A 15 -1.70 -17.28 -3.07
N ASP A 16 -0.92 -16.24 -3.40
CA ASP A 16 -0.20 -15.38 -2.45
C ASP A 16 -1.13 -14.39 -1.69
N GLY A 17 -2.43 -14.38 -1.99
CA GLY A 17 -3.42 -13.44 -1.47
C GLY A 17 -3.84 -12.35 -2.47
N MET A 18 -4.47 -11.29 -1.96
CA MET A 18 -4.96 -10.15 -2.74
C MET A 18 -3.88 -9.07 -2.86
N ARG A 19 -3.44 -8.79 -4.09
CA ARG A 19 -2.65 -7.61 -4.42
C ARG A 19 -3.56 -6.47 -4.85
N GLN A 20 -3.21 -5.27 -4.41
CA GLN A 20 -3.93 -4.06 -4.74
C GLN A 20 -2.93 -3.03 -5.25
N ASN A 21 -2.95 -2.78 -6.56
CA ASN A 21 -2.09 -1.78 -7.18
C ASN A 21 -2.81 -0.44 -7.26
N PHE A 22 -2.07 0.65 -7.07
CA PHE A 22 -2.50 2.01 -7.39
C PHE A 22 -1.70 2.53 -8.57
N ILE A 23 -2.38 2.87 -9.65
CA ILE A 23 -1.77 3.38 -10.88
C ILE A 23 -2.05 4.87 -10.95
N VAL A 24 -1.05 5.69 -10.65
CA VAL A 24 -1.12 7.15 -10.77
C VAL A 24 -0.77 7.51 -12.22
N ARG A 25 -1.71 8.12 -12.94
CA ARG A 25 -1.61 8.30 -14.40
C ARG A 25 -0.70 9.44 -14.81
N GLU A 26 -0.73 10.50 -14.01
CA GLU A 26 0.01 11.73 -14.24
C GLU A 26 0.51 12.28 -12.92
N ARG A 27 1.51 13.17 -12.97
CA ARG A 27 2.02 13.81 -11.77
C ARG A 27 0.92 14.67 -11.15
N PRO A 28 0.53 14.43 -9.87
CA PRO A 28 -0.41 15.32 -9.20
C PRO A 28 0.13 16.75 -9.16
N ASN A 29 -0.77 17.73 -9.21
CA ASN A 29 -0.39 19.14 -9.16
C ASN A 29 0.46 19.45 -7.92
N GLY A 30 1.59 20.12 -8.12
CA GLY A 30 2.51 20.54 -7.08
C GLY A 30 3.94 20.00 -7.22
N GLU A 31 4.84 20.59 -6.42
CA GLU A 31 6.27 20.25 -6.45
C GLU A 31 6.70 19.27 -5.34
N GLY A 32 5.76 18.91 -4.47
CA GLY A 32 5.99 18.05 -3.32
C GLY A 32 6.33 16.59 -3.69
N PRO A 33 6.66 15.77 -2.67
CA PRO A 33 6.65 14.32 -2.80
C PRO A 33 5.32 13.82 -3.38
N LEU A 34 5.37 12.72 -4.12
CA LEU A 34 4.18 11.88 -4.26
C LEU A 34 3.91 11.24 -2.90
N GLU A 35 2.70 11.40 -2.37
CA GLU A 35 2.28 10.78 -1.12
C GLU A 35 1.07 9.88 -1.40
N VAL A 36 1.11 8.65 -0.89
CA VAL A 36 -0.01 7.71 -0.95
C VAL A 36 -0.55 7.55 0.45
N HIS A 37 -1.84 7.83 0.62
CA HIS A 37 -2.54 7.77 1.89
C HIS A 37 -3.57 6.65 1.82
N LEU A 38 -3.40 5.62 2.65
CA LEU A 38 -4.33 4.51 2.84
C LEU A 38 -5.15 4.77 4.10
N ALA A 39 -6.42 5.10 3.88
CA ALA A 39 -7.44 5.01 4.91
C ALA A 39 -8.05 3.61 4.89
N TYR A 40 -8.45 3.12 6.05
CA TYR A 40 -9.19 1.86 6.18
C TYR A 40 -10.38 2.08 7.10
N GLU A 41 -11.46 1.36 6.84
CA GLU A 41 -12.65 1.33 7.66
C GLU A 41 -13.03 -0.13 7.91
N GLY A 42 -13.45 -0.45 9.14
CA GLY A 42 -13.84 -1.81 9.50
C GLY A 42 -13.61 -2.12 10.98
N ASN A 43 -13.74 -3.40 11.31
CA ASN A 43 -13.58 -3.93 12.67
C ASN A 43 -12.17 -4.48 12.95
N LEU A 44 -11.25 -4.37 11.98
CA LEU A 44 -9.87 -4.75 12.14
C LEU A 44 -9.07 -3.59 12.72
N THR A 45 -8.13 -3.91 13.61
CA THR A 45 -7.20 -2.95 14.19
C THR A 45 -5.88 -3.03 13.44
N ALA A 46 -5.38 -1.89 12.96
CA ALA A 46 -4.05 -1.79 12.39
C ALA A 46 -2.97 -1.81 13.48
N ALA A 47 -1.92 -2.59 13.28
CA ALA A 47 -0.71 -2.55 14.09
C ALA A 47 0.52 -2.38 13.18
N ASP A 48 1.36 -1.40 13.52
CA ASP A 48 2.67 -1.22 12.89
C ASP A 48 3.62 -2.34 13.35
N LYS A 49 4.25 -3.02 12.39
CA LYS A 49 5.23 -4.09 12.63
C LYS A 49 6.66 -3.64 12.34
N GLY A 50 6.87 -2.37 12.01
CA GLY A 50 8.15 -1.84 11.55
C GLY A 50 8.50 -2.34 10.15
N GLY A 51 9.64 -1.90 9.61
CA GLY A 51 10.15 -2.40 8.33
C GLY A 51 9.19 -2.22 7.14
N ASN A 52 8.36 -1.18 7.17
CA ASN A 52 7.33 -0.89 6.17
C ASN A 52 6.18 -1.91 6.14
N ALA A 53 5.88 -2.56 7.27
CA ALA A 53 4.80 -3.51 7.39
C ALA A 53 3.71 -3.02 8.36
N ILE A 54 2.46 -3.03 7.88
CA ILE A 54 1.26 -3.02 8.70
C ILE A 54 0.60 -4.37 8.68
N VAL A 55 0.00 -4.69 9.80
CA VAL A 55 -0.90 -5.81 9.93
C VAL A 55 -2.27 -5.35 10.40
N PHE A 56 -3.32 -5.94 9.85
CA PHE A 56 -4.70 -5.77 10.31
C PHE A 56 -5.15 -7.05 11.00
N CYS A 57 -5.56 -6.92 12.26
CA CYS A 57 -5.98 -8.04 13.10
C CYS A 57 -7.37 -7.79 13.70
N THR A 58 -8.13 -8.86 13.92
CA THR A 58 -9.29 -8.81 14.81
C THR A 58 -8.83 -8.66 16.28
N PRO A 59 -9.66 -8.10 17.17
CA PRO A 59 -9.35 -8.01 18.59
C PRO A 59 -9.09 -9.37 19.28
N ALA A 60 -9.60 -10.46 18.72
CA ALA A 60 -9.37 -11.82 19.20
C ALA A 60 -7.97 -12.33 18.81
N GLU A 61 -7.54 -12.09 17.56
CA GLU A 61 -6.22 -12.50 17.06
C GLU A 61 -5.08 -11.80 17.81
N VAL A 62 -5.27 -10.53 18.17
CA VAL A 62 -4.31 -9.77 19.01
C VAL A 62 -4.09 -10.46 20.36
N ARG A 63 -5.13 -11.03 20.97
CA ARG A 63 -5.03 -11.70 22.29
C ARG A 63 -4.46 -13.11 22.22
N GLN A 64 -4.67 -13.80 21.11
CA GLN A 64 -4.33 -15.22 20.96
C GLN A 64 -2.99 -15.46 20.24
N GLY A 65 -2.31 -14.41 19.76
CA GLY A 65 -1.10 -14.56 18.95
C GLY A 65 -1.38 -15.25 17.61
N ALA A 66 -2.62 -15.18 17.12
CA ALA A 66 -3.04 -15.86 15.91
C ALA A 66 -2.52 -15.15 14.65
N ALA A 67 -2.51 -15.89 13.53
CA ALA A 67 -2.14 -15.34 12.23
C ALA A 67 -3.09 -14.18 11.86
N PRO A 68 -2.54 -13.03 11.46
CA PRO A 68 -3.35 -11.86 11.17
C PRO A 68 -4.20 -12.03 9.92
N ALA A 69 -5.29 -11.26 9.85
CA ALA A 69 -6.22 -11.28 8.74
C ALA A 69 -5.59 -10.73 7.45
N VAL A 70 -4.87 -9.59 7.54
CA VAL A 70 -4.27 -8.94 6.38
C VAL A 70 -2.90 -8.36 6.71
N TRP A 71 -1.92 -8.61 5.85
CA TRP A 71 -0.62 -7.93 5.85
C TRP A 71 -0.54 -6.94 4.69
N TYR A 72 0.01 -5.77 4.99
CA TYR A 72 0.51 -4.81 4.02
C TYR A 72 1.99 -4.60 4.31
N LYS A 73 2.87 -5.15 3.49
CA LYS A 73 4.34 -5.01 3.67
C LYS A 73 5.00 -4.62 2.36
N ASP A 74 6.32 -4.37 2.38
CA ASP A 74 7.16 -4.32 1.18
C ASP A 74 6.62 -3.45 0.02
N LEU A 75 6.03 -2.29 0.36
CA LEU A 75 5.45 -1.38 -0.62
C LEU A 75 6.47 -0.99 -1.70
N HIS A 76 6.22 -1.43 -2.93
CA HIS A 76 7.07 -1.18 -4.09
C HIS A 76 6.48 -0.10 -4.98
N VAL A 77 7.34 0.70 -5.59
CA VAL A 77 6.91 1.67 -6.59
C VAL A 77 7.74 1.55 -7.84
N TRP A 78 7.05 1.53 -8.97
CA TRP A 78 7.62 1.41 -10.29
C TRP A 78 7.14 2.58 -11.15
N ASP A 79 8.05 3.18 -11.90
CA ASP A 79 7.66 4.12 -12.94
C ASP A 79 7.52 3.42 -14.31
N ALA A 80 7.08 4.14 -15.33
CA ALA A 80 6.84 3.60 -16.66
C ALA A 80 8.13 3.10 -17.37
N GLU A 81 9.31 3.48 -16.87
CA GLU A 81 10.61 2.97 -17.34
C GLU A 81 11.06 1.74 -16.54
N TRP A 82 10.19 1.15 -15.72
CA TRP A 82 10.49 0.02 -14.83
C TRP A 82 11.58 0.32 -13.80
N ARG A 83 11.80 1.59 -13.45
CA ARG A 83 12.72 1.96 -12.37
C ARG A 83 12.00 1.83 -11.05
N ARG A 84 12.60 1.07 -10.14
CA ARG A 84 12.06 0.83 -8.80
C ARG A 84 12.46 1.95 -7.85
N TRP A 85 11.48 2.56 -7.20
CA TRP A 85 11.67 3.62 -6.21
C TRP A 85 11.39 3.08 -4.82
N LYS A 86 12.38 3.14 -3.93
CA LYS A 86 12.19 2.77 -2.52
C LYS A 86 11.50 3.93 -1.78
N PRO A 87 10.39 3.68 -1.05
CA PRO A 87 9.81 4.70 -0.18
C PRO A 87 10.83 5.08 0.91
N PRO A 88 11.12 6.38 1.13
CA PRO A 88 11.66 6.83 2.41
C PRO A 88 10.62 6.57 3.48
N SER A 89 10.77 5.47 4.22
CA SER A 89 10.04 5.07 5.44
C SER A 89 8.56 5.50 5.53
N PRO A 90 7.59 4.59 5.48
CA PRO A 90 6.19 4.93 5.69
C PRO A 90 6.02 5.55 7.07
N CYS A 91 5.19 6.58 7.15
CA CYS A 91 4.72 7.12 8.42
C CYS A 91 3.32 6.56 8.66
N TRP A 92 3.23 5.55 9.50
CA TRP A 92 1.96 4.99 9.94
C TRP A 92 1.44 5.82 11.13
N ARG A 93 0.73 6.92 10.88
CA ARG A 93 0.09 7.75 11.92
C ARG A 93 -1.42 7.49 11.96
N GLY A 94 -1.82 6.26 12.28
CA GLY A 94 -3.24 5.85 12.31
C GLY A 94 -3.91 5.69 10.94
N MET A 95 -3.44 6.44 9.94
CA MET A 95 -3.59 6.20 8.51
C MET A 95 -2.23 5.81 7.94
N GLY A 96 -2.23 4.96 6.92
CA GLY A 96 -0.99 4.58 6.27
C GLY A 96 -0.54 5.60 5.26
N CYS A 97 0.58 6.26 5.52
CA CYS A 97 1.16 7.17 4.55
C CYS A 97 2.52 6.66 4.07
N ALA A 98 2.64 6.50 2.75
CA ALA A 98 3.91 6.28 2.09
C ALA A 98 4.32 7.56 1.35
N ASN A 99 5.45 8.13 1.77
CA ASN A 99 6.00 9.33 1.18
C ASN A 99 7.07 8.96 0.16
N TYR A 100 7.04 9.57 -1.03
CA TYR A 100 8.00 9.31 -2.11
C TYR A 100 8.75 10.58 -2.53
N LYS A 101 9.44 11.20 -1.57
CA LYS A 101 10.22 12.45 -1.75
C LYS A 101 11.22 12.44 -2.91
N ARG A 102 11.74 11.27 -3.31
CA ARG A 102 12.76 11.17 -4.36
C ARG A 102 12.21 10.97 -5.78
N MET A 103 10.89 10.90 -5.97
CA MET A 103 10.27 10.59 -7.27
C MET A 103 10.03 11.80 -8.20
N ARG A 104 10.75 12.93 -8.03
CA ARG A 104 10.58 14.10 -8.92
C ARG A 104 10.83 13.79 -10.40
N LYS A 105 11.61 12.75 -10.72
CA LYS A 105 11.95 12.34 -12.09
C LYS A 105 11.25 11.06 -12.55
N ALA A 106 10.25 10.57 -11.80
CA ALA A 106 9.50 9.39 -12.21
C ALA A 106 8.75 9.66 -13.52
N VAL A 107 8.75 8.67 -14.41
CA VAL A 107 7.98 8.72 -15.66
C VAL A 107 6.64 8.06 -15.40
N TYR A 108 5.56 8.78 -15.66
CA TYR A 108 4.22 8.27 -15.43
C TYR A 108 3.74 7.39 -16.61
N PRO A 109 2.84 6.42 -16.40
CA PRO A 109 2.18 6.11 -15.13
C PRO A 109 3.13 5.49 -14.10
N VAL A 110 2.88 5.80 -12.83
CA VAL A 110 3.57 5.22 -11.68
C VAL A 110 2.65 4.17 -11.05
N THR A 111 3.18 2.96 -10.85
CA THR A 111 2.49 1.88 -10.15
C THR A 111 3.02 1.80 -8.72
N VAL A 112 2.12 1.89 -7.76
CA VAL A 112 2.36 1.65 -6.33
C VAL A 112 1.74 0.30 -5.99
N ASP A 113 2.60 -0.67 -5.69
CA ASP A 113 2.25 -2.08 -5.41
C ASP A 113 2.56 -2.38 -3.94
N PRO A 114 1.58 -2.24 -3.03
CA PRO A 114 1.61 -2.95 -1.77
C PRO A 114 1.32 -4.43 -2.04
N PRO A 115 2.27 -5.34 -1.77
CA PRO A 115 1.91 -6.73 -1.59
C PRO A 115 0.99 -6.83 -0.37
N GLY A 116 -0.30 -6.96 -0.66
CA GLY A 116 -1.30 -7.42 0.28
C GLY A 116 -1.19 -8.95 0.38
N THR A 117 -0.96 -9.47 1.57
CA THR A 117 -1.22 -10.90 1.84
C THR A 117 -2.45 -10.95 2.71
N ALA A 118 -3.60 -11.23 2.11
CA ALA A 118 -4.81 -11.57 2.83
C ALA A 118 -4.88 -13.11 2.93
N ALA A 119 -4.85 -13.64 4.14
CA ALA A 119 -5.08 -15.07 4.33
C ALA A 119 -6.58 -15.32 4.16
N ILE A 120 -6.99 -15.89 3.02
CA ILE A 120 -8.35 -16.39 2.85
C ILE A 120 -8.50 -17.60 3.77
N ARG A 121 -9.23 -17.43 4.88
CA ARG A 121 -9.63 -18.56 5.72
C ARG A 121 -10.84 -19.23 5.06
N SER A 122 -10.70 -20.52 4.77
CA SER A 122 -11.79 -21.42 4.34
C SER A 122 -12.62 -21.88 5.53
#